data_AF-B2AQ25-F1
#
_entry.id   AF-B2AQ25-F1
#
_cell.length_a   1.000
_cell.length_b   1.000
_cell.length_c   1.000
_cell.angle_alpha   90.00
_cell.angle_beta   90.00
_cell.angle_gamma   90.00
#
_symmetry.space_group_name_H-M   'P 1'
#
loop_
_entity.id
_entity.type
_entity.pdbx_description
1 polymer ?
#
loop_
_entity_poly.entity_id
_entity_poly.type
_entity_poly.pdbx_seq_one_letter_code
_entity_poly.pdbx_strand_id
1 'polypeptide(L)'
;MKIPFALTLAFFITSVWAGGYQNCLERVWLFQAYLIDQQNPEADRQIGYQCSNWNNYQSKCIGNWVPCRGRQGRRQCNFDDFQLFLGNLRPGMAGVTQAVTRADGSLDVERTATNCLWTWRDHGRPPYNFRGYKAVKHGRNNHNDFIYRIGQITNDNYNKPAVRAAAGAQAFRNVDDTLSKITTARVADHGRHLIPAARNALPGVTIWEKNFGPSPYYRDGYVPPAGVDPDERQWKTVDWEGTINSPNNPSDTRTRVRNWLNTYYRGDAANNNARDHWQVLRSYKNISDRTNRCRRR
;
A
#
# COMPACT_ATOMS: atom_id res chain seq x y z
N MET A 1 0.09 34.62 3.68
CA MET A 1 0.49 33.20 3.78
C MET A 1 0.16 32.51 2.47
N LYS A 2 1.17 32.21 1.64
CA LYS A 2 0.97 31.69 0.28
C LYS A 2 1.71 30.36 0.13
N ILE A 3 0.95 29.30 -0.12
CA ILE A 3 1.42 28.06 -0.74
C ILE A 3 1.42 28.33 -2.25
N PRO A 4 2.42 27.83 -3.00
CA PRO A 4 2.10 27.36 -4.34
C PRO A 4 2.73 25.98 -4.65
N PHE A 5 1.89 25.09 -5.18
CA PHE A 5 1.94 24.45 -6.51
C PHE A 5 2.92 23.27 -6.61
N ALA A 6 2.41 22.03 -6.62
CA ALA A 6 1.87 21.32 -7.80
C ALA A 6 2.98 20.80 -8.70
N LEU A 7 3.15 19.48 -8.74
CA LEU A 7 3.65 18.79 -9.92
C LEU A 7 3.22 17.33 -9.88
N THR A 8 2.37 17.03 -10.86
CA THR A 8 1.84 15.75 -11.29
C THR A 8 2.98 14.81 -11.66
N LEU A 9 3.02 13.62 -11.09
CA LEU A 9 3.87 12.54 -11.62
C LEU A 9 2.98 11.47 -12.24
N ALA A 10 2.99 11.44 -13.57
CA ALA A 10 2.40 10.38 -14.37
C ALA A 10 3.48 9.36 -14.73
N PHE A 11 3.18 8.10 -14.40
CA PHE A 11 3.58 6.89 -15.09
C PHE A 11 5.06 6.67 -15.40
N PHE A 12 5.73 5.97 -14.48
CA PHE A 12 6.36 4.69 -14.82
C PHE A 12 6.04 3.67 -13.72
N ILE A 13 5.11 2.74 -14.04
CA ILE A 13 4.95 1.50 -13.28
C ILE A 13 6.10 0.59 -13.74
N THR A 14 7.33 0.93 -13.40
CA THR A 14 8.37 -0.09 -13.34
C THR A 14 7.94 -0.99 -12.20
N SER A 15 7.63 -2.25 -12.51
CA SER A 15 7.54 -3.33 -11.53
C SER A 15 8.89 -3.42 -10.83
N VAL A 16 9.10 -2.58 -9.83
CA VAL A 16 10.17 -2.72 -8.86
C VAL A 16 9.78 -3.97 -8.07
N TRP A 17 10.38 -5.10 -8.44
CA TRP A 17 10.18 -6.39 -7.78
C TRP A 17 10.65 -6.36 -6.31
N ALA A 18 11.40 -5.33 -5.93
CA ALA A 18 11.60 -4.93 -4.56
C ALA A 18 10.26 -4.40 -4.00
N GLY A 19 9.51 -5.31 -3.36
CA GLY A 19 8.36 -4.97 -2.53
C GLY A 19 6.98 -5.52 -2.95
N GLY A 20 6.88 -6.75 -3.44
CA GLY A 20 5.57 -7.35 -3.73
C GLY A 20 4.64 -7.46 -2.50
N TYR A 21 5.21 -7.51 -1.29
CA TYR A 21 4.45 -7.68 -0.05
C TYR A 21 3.51 -6.50 0.24
N GLN A 22 3.96 -5.25 0.09
CA GLN A 22 3.07 -4.09 0.29
C GLN A 22 1.90 -4.09 -0.69
N ASN A 23 2.09 -4.55 -1.93
CA ASN A 23 1.01 -4.64 -2.92
C ASN A 23 -0.03 -5.69 -2.51
N CYS A 24 0.40 -6.78 -1.87
CA CYS A 24 -0.49 -7.77 -1.30
C CYS A 24 -1.19 -7.27 -0.02
N LEU A 25 -0.52 -6.50 0.82
CA LEU A 25 -1.16 -5.80 1.94
C LEU A 25 -2.22 -4.80 1.44
N GLU A 26 -1.96 -4.09 0.34
CA GLU A 26 -2.93 -3.16 -0.27
C GLU A 26 -4.17 -3.88 -0.80
N ARG A 27 -4.01 -5.10 -1.33
CA ARG A 27 -5.13 -5.95 -1.73
C ARG A 27 -5.98 -6.37 -0.53
N VAL A 28 -5.34 -6.72 0.59
CA VAL A 28 -6.04 -7.01 1.85
C VAL A 28 -6.75 -5.77 2.38
N TRP A 29 -6.08 -4.62 2.41
CA TRP A 29 -6.64 -3.35 2.85
C TRP A 29 -7.85 -2.94 2.03
N LEU A 30 -7.75 -3.04 0.70
CA LEU A 30 -8.85 -2.80 -0.22
C LEU A 30 -10.03 -3.73 0.05
N PHE A 31 -9.77 -5.02 0.27
CA PHE A 31 -10.84 -5.97 0.54
C PHE A 31 -11.52 -5.71 1.90
N GLN A 32 -10.78 -5.33 2.93
CA GLN A 32 -11.38 -4.92 4.21
C GLN A 32 -12.24 -3.66 4.03
N ALA A 33 -11.79 -2.68 3.25
CA ALA A 33 -12.58 -1.51 2.92
C ALA A 33 -13.83 -1.86 2.10
N TYR A 34 -13.73 -2.84 1.18
CA TYR A 34 -14.86 -3.41 0.45
C TYR A 34 -15.91 -4.00 1.40
N LEU A 35 -15.51 -4.79 2.39
CA LEU A 35 -16.45 -5.39 3.35
C LEU A 35 -17.23 -4.35 4.17
N ILE A 36 -16.57 -3.24 4.54
CA ILE A 36 -17.25 -2.10 5.18
C ILE A 36 -18.23 -1.46 4.19
N ASP A 37 -17.80 -1.25 2.95
CA ASP A 37 -18.62 -0.59 1.94
C ASP A 37 -19.84 -1.42 1.54
N GLN A 38 -19.77 -2.75 1.63
CA GLN A 38 -20.92 -3.65 1.40
C GLN A 38 -22.08 -3.44 2.38
N GLN A 39 -21.85 -2.79 3.52
CA GLN A 39 -22.91 -2.44 4.47
C GLN A 39 -23.80 -1.29 3.97
N ASN A 40 -23.40 -0.58 2.92
CA ASN A 40 -24.25 0.38 2.24
C ASN A 40 -25.32 -0.32 1.37
N PRO A 41 -26.45 0.35 1.10
CA PRO A 41 -27.34 -0.01 -0.01
C PRO A 41 -26.58 -0.13 -1.33
N GLU A 42 -27.02 -1.03 -2.22
CA GLU A 42 -26.28 -1.35 -3.45
C GLU A 42 -25.98 -0.14 -4.34
N ALA A 43 -26.91 0.83 -4.41
CA ALA A 43 -26.75 2.06 -5.19
C ALA A 43 -25.58 2.94 -4.70
N ASP A 44 -25.26 2.87 -3.41
CA ASP A 44 -24.28 3.73 -2.73
C ASP A 44 -22.89 3.08 -2.62
N ARG A 45 -22.78 1.79 -2.95
CA ARG A 45 -21.50 1.07 -2.92
C ARG A 45 -20.56 1.60 -3.99
N GLN A 46 -19.29 1.75 -3.60
CA GLN A 46 -18.23 2.31 -4.42
C GLN A 46 -17.03 1.37 -4.58
N ILE A 47 -16.75 0.51 -3.61
CA ILE A 47 -15.61 -0.43 -3.66
C ILE A 47 -16.09 -1.78 -4.20
N GLY A 48 -15.23 -2.46 -4.95
CA GLY A 48 -15.54 -3.72 -5.60
C GLY A 48 -16.29 -3.53 -6.91
N TYR A 49 -16.00 -2.44 -7.64
CA TYR A 49 -16.52 -2.20 -8.99
C TYR A 49 -15.37 -2.03 -9.97
N GLN A 50 -15.50 -2.67 -11.13
CA GLN A 50 -14.56 -2.53 -12.24
C GLN A 50 -15.24 -1.89 -13.43
N CYS A 51 -14.53 -1.00 -14.11
CA CYS A 51 -14.96 -0.49 -15.39
C CYS A 51 -14.82 -1.59 -16.46
N SER A 52 -15.91 -1.93 -17.13
CA SER A 52 -15.91 -2.91 -18.24
C SER A 52 -15.16 -2.42 -19.48
N ASN A 53 -15.15 -1.11 -19.74
CA ASN A 53 -14.40 -0.50 -20.84
C ASN A 53 -13.80 0.84 -20.43
N TRP A 54 -12.49 0.84 -20.18
CA TRP A 54 -11.74 2.02 -19.72
C TRP A 54 -11.03 2.71 -20.87
N ASN A 55 -11.32 4.00 -21.07
CA ASN A 55 -10.61 4.83 -22.03
C ASN A 55 -9.35 5.44 -21.38
N ASN A 56 -8.17 4.98 -21.78
CA ASN A 56 -6.91 5.48 -21.23
C ASN A 56 -6.62 6.94 -21.60
N TYR A 57 -7.00 7.39 -22.80
CA TYR A 57 -6.77 8.77 -23.26
C TYR A 57 -7.60 9.77 -22.46
N GLN A 58 -8.87 9.45 -22.23
CA GLN A 58 -9.79 10.32 -21.50
C GLN A 58 -9.76 10.07 -19.99
N SER A 59 -9.01 9.06 -19.53
CA SER A 59 -8.97 8.61 -18.13
C SER A 59 -10.36 8.46 -17.51
N LYS A 60 -11.29 7.85 -18.27
CA LYS A 60 -12.68 7.67 -17.86
C LYS A 60 -13.24 6.31 -18.27
N CYS A 61 -14.25 5.87 -17.53
CA CYS A 61 -15.02 4.69 -17.92
C CYS A 61 -16.01 5.07 -19.02
N ILE A 62 -15.97 4.35 -20.14
CA ILE A 62 -16.92 4.50 -21.26
C ILE A 62 -17.88 3.31 -21.36
N GLY A 63 -17.70 2.29 -20.52
CA GLY A 63 -18.63 1.18 -20.34
C GLY A 63 -19.38 1.25 -19.02
N ASN A 64 -19.87 0.09 -18.58
CA ASN A 64 -20.57 -0.09 -17.31
C ASN A 64 -19.61 -0.38 -16.15
N TRP A 65 -20.01 0.01 -14.94
CA TRP A 65 -19.37 -0.41 -13.70
C TRP A 65 -19.94 -1.76 -13.26
N VAL A 66 -19.09 -2.78 -13.22
CA VAL A 66 -19.47 -4.16 -12.92
C VAL A 66 -19.04 -4.49 -11.48
N PRO A 67 -19.95 -4.90 -10.59
CA PRO A 67 -19.60 -5.25 -9.22
C PRO A 67 -18.87 -6.60 -9.14
N CYS A 68 -18.02 -6.79 -8.11
CA CYS A 68 -17.54 -8.12 -7.75
C CYS A 68 -18.72 -8.95 -7.24
N ARG A 69 -18.83 -10.18 -7.74
CA ARG A 69 -19.84 -11.15 -7.33
C ARG A 69 -19.16 -12.37 -6.76
N GLY A 70 -19.80 -12.98 -5.76
CA GLY A 70 -19.37 -14.27 -5.26
C GLY A 70 -19.50 -15.34 -6.33
N ARG A 71 -18.54 -16.27 -6.34
CA ARG A 71 -18.60 -17.47 -7.18
C ARG A 71 -19.27 -18.61 -6.40
N GLN A 72 -19.71 -19.64 -7.14
CA GLN A 72 -20.24 -20.89 -6.56
C GLN A 72 -21.46 -20.65 -5.64
N GLY A 73 -22.42 -19.86 -6.10
CA GLY A 73 -23.67 -19.59 -5.35
C GLY A 73 -23.54 -18.56 -4.21
N ARG A 74 -22.34 -18.04 -3.94
CA ARG A 74 -22.14 -17.01 -2.91
C ARG A 74 -22.69 -15.66 -3.38
N ARG A 75 -23.44 -15.01 -2.50
CA ARG A 75 -23.97 -13.65 -2.75
C ARG A 75 -22.86 -12.58 -2.75
N GLN A 76 -21.83 -12.77 -1.93
CA GLN A 76 -20.72 -11.82 -1.77
C GLN A 76 -19.40 -12.43 -2.23
N CYS A 77 -18.54 -11.55 -2.73
CA CYS A 77 -17.19 -11.84 -3.19
C CYS A 77 -16.29 -12.07 -1.96
N ASN A 78 -15.68 -13.26 -1.83
CA ASN A 78 -14.63 -13.47 -0.83
C ASN A 78 -13.30 -12.88 -1.32
N PHE A 79 -12.23 -13.00 -0.53
CA PHE A 79 -10.93 -12.43 -0.91
C PHE A 79 -10.37 -13.03 -2.21
N ASP A 80 -10.51 -14.34 -2.44
CA ASP A 80 -10.01 -14.98 -3.66
C ASP A 80 -10.83 -14.58 -4.90
N ASP A 81 -12.16 -14.53 -4.78
CA ASP A 81 -13.04 -13.96 -5.82
C ASP A 81 -12.65 -12.52 -6.13
N PHE A 82 -12.26 -11.77 -5.10
CA PHE A 82 -11.84 -10.38 -5.23
C PHE A 82 -10.50 -10.27 -5.95
N GLN A 83 -9.53 -11.14 -5.65
CA GLN A 83 -8.26 -11.20 -6.41
C GLN A 83 -8.50 -11.50 -7.89
N LEU A 84 -9.38 -12.44 -8.18
CA LEU A 84 -9.81 -12.78 -9.53
C LEU A 84 -10.47 -11.59 -10.24
N PHE A 85 -11.34 -10.89 -9.52
CA PHE A 85 -12.07 -9.72 -10.01
C PHE A 85 -11.15 -8.54 -10.35
N LEU A 86 -10.11 -8.28 -9.53
CA LEU A 86 -9.11 -7.25 -9.80
C LEU A 86 -8.32 -7.52 -11.09
N GLY A 87 -8.32 -8.78 -11.56
CA GLY A 87 -7.66 -9.21 -12.79
C GLY A 87 -6.14 -9.32 -12.64
N ASN A 88 -5.47 -9.62 -13.77
CA ASN A 88 -4.03 -9.85 -13.89
C ASN A 88 -3.49 -11.13 -13.24
N LEU A 89 -4.34 -12.00 -12.69
CA LEU A 89 -3.94 -13.34 -12.30
C LEU A 89 -3.56 -14.14 -13.55
N ARG A 90 -2.49 -14.93 -13.45
CA ARG A 90 -2.05 -15.84 -14.51
C ARG A 90 -2.88 -17.14 -14.50
N PRO A 91 -2.84 -17.91 -15.60
CA PRO A 91 -3.26 -19.31 -15.57
C PRO A 91 -2.62 -20.04 -14.38
N GLY A 92 -3.40 -20.86 -13.67
CA GLY A 92 -2.95 -21.55 -12.46
C GLY A 92 -3.21 -20.78 -11.15
N MET A 93 -3.01 -19.45 -11.13
CA MET A 93 -3.19 -18.65 -9.91
C MET A 93 -4.64 -18.58 -9.44
N ALA A 94 -5.60 -18.70 -10.38
CA ALA A 94 -7.02 -18.58 -10.10
C ALA A 94 -7.56 -19.69 -9.17
N GLY A 95 -6.89 -20.83 -9.10
CA GLY A 95 -7.25 -21.96 -8.23
C GLY A 95 -6.53 -21.97 -6.89
N VAL A 96 -5.61 -21.01 -6.64
CA VAL A 96 -4.82 -20.96 -5.41
C VAL A 96 -5.53 -20.06 -4.40
N THR A 97 -5.92 -20.64 -3.26
CA THR A 97 -6.45 -19.87 -2.13
C THR A 97 -5.36 -19.01 -1.51
N GLN A 98 -5.57 -17.70 -1.54
CA GLN A 98 -4.66 -16.72 -0.94
C GLN A 98 -5.18 -16.28 0.43
N ALA A 99 -6.50 -16.29 0.62
CA ALA A 99 -7.15 -15.93 1.87
C ALA A 99 -6.74 -16.86 3.02
N VAL A 100 -6.32 -16.28 4.14
CA VAL A 100 -6.17 -16.99 5.41
C VAL A 100 -7.11 -16.33 6.41
N THR A 101 -7.97 -17.11 7.05
CA THR A 101 -8.91 -16.61 8.06
C THR A 101 -8.46 -17.00 9.46
N ARG A 102 -8.70 -16.11 10.42
CA ARG A 102 -8.58 -16.41 11.85
C ARG A 102 -9.79 -17.20 12.32
N ALA A 103 -9.74 -17.66 13.58
CA ALA A 103 -10.83 -18.41 14.21
C ALA A 103 -12.16 -17.63 14.27
N ASP A 104 -12.09 -16.30 14.33
CA ASP A 104 -13.26 -15.41 14.31
C ASP A 104 -13.83 -15.14 12.90
N GLY A 105 -13.28 -15.81 11.87
CA GLY A 105 -13.67 -15.63 10.47
C GLY A 105 -13.09 -14.37 9.80
N SER A 106 -12.37 -13.52 10.53
CA SER A 106 -11.69 -12.35 9.95
C SER A 106 -10.46 -12.75 9.14
N LEU A 107 -10.07 -11.93 8.16
CA LEU A 107 -8.83 -12.17 7.43
C LEU A 107 -7.60 -11.99 8.31
N ASP A 108 -6.72 -12.99 8.30
CA ASP A 108 -5.36 -12.85 8.76
C ASP A 108 -4.54 -12.04 7.76
N VAL A 109 -4.36 -10.76 8.06
CA VAL A 109 -3.76 -9.77 7.16
C VAL A 109 -2.37 -10.18 6.68
N GLU A 110 -1.49 -10.55 7.60
CA GLU A 110 -0.09 -10.82 7.26
C GLU A 110 0.03 -12.16 6.55
N ARG A 111 -0.62 -13.21 7.06
CA ARG A 111 -0.61 -14.51 6.37
C ARG A 111 -1.27 -14.45 4.99
N THR A 112 -2.37 -13.72 4.84
CA THR A 112 -3.02 -13.52 3.53
C THR A 112 -2.11 -12.74 2.58
N ALA A 113 -1.44 -11.69 3.05
CA ALA A 113 -0.50 -10.92 2.22
C ALA A 113 0.73 -11.75 1.82
N THR A 114 1.25 -12.58 2.73
CA THR A 114 2.35 -13.51 2.46
C THR A 114 1.93 -14.57 1.44
N ASN A 115 0.75 -15.19 1.60
CA ASN A 115 0.22 -16.15 0.63
C ASN A 115 -0.02 -15.51 -0.74
N CYS A 116 -0.56 -14.30 -0.78
CA CYS A 116 -0.68 -13.52 -2.01
C CYS A 116 0.69 -13.37 -2.67
N LEU A 117 1.70 -12.86 -1.95
CA LEU A 117 3.03 -12.64 -2.51
C LEU A 117 3.62 -13.92 -3.10
N TRP A 118 3.56 -15.01 -2.35
CA TRP A 118 4.10 -16.29 -2.80
C TRP A 118 3.32 -16.89 -3.97
N THR A 119 2.00 -16.71 -4.01
CA THR A 119 1.21 -17.08 -5.18
C THR A 119 1.71 -16.38 -6.44
N TRP A 120 2.07 -15.08 -6.37
CA TRP A 120 2.66 -14.37 -7.50
C TRP A 120 4.07 -14.85 -7.84
N ARG A 121 4.95 -14.97 -6.82
CA ARG A 121 6.36 -15.35 -7.01
C ARG A 121 6.53 -16.78 -7.52
N ASP A 122 5.76 -17.73 -7.00
CA ASP A 122 5.77 -19.13 -7.44
C ASP A 122 5.29 -19.26 -8.90
N HIS A 123 4.59 -18.25 -9.43
CA HIS A 123 4.20 -18.14 -10.85
C HIS A 123 5.13 -17.20 -11.65
N GLY A 124 6.33 -16.92 -11.12
CA GLY A 124 7.39 -16.17 -11.77
C GLY A 124 7.05 -14.70 -12.03
N ARG A 125 6.22 -14.07 -11.18
CA ARG A 125 5.80 -12.68 -11.35
C ARG A 125 5.75 -11.90 -10.04
N PRO A 126 5.88 -10.56 -10.10
CA PRO A 126 5.61 -9.72 -8.95
C PRO A 126 4.09 -9.45 -8.86
N PRO A 127 3.55 -9.22 -7.66
CA PRO A 127 2.22 -8.65 -7.51
C PRO A 127 2.14 -7.28 -8.20
N TYR A 128 1.23 -7.11 -9.16
CA TYR A 128 1.03 -5.82 -9.83
C TYR A 128 0.28 -4.83 -8.93
N ASN A 129 0.66 -3.55 -9.03
CA ASN A 129 -0.18 -2.44 -8.59
C ASN A 129 -1.50 -2.51 -9.37
N PHE A 130 -2.61 -2.57 -8.65
CA PHE A 130 -3.92 -2.59 -9.28
C PHE A 130 -4.39 -1.16 -9.56
N ARG A 131 -5.10 -0.97 -10.69
CA ARG A 131 -5.57 0.35 -11.13
C ARG A 131 -6.87 0.69 -10.41
N GLY A 132 -7.09 1.94 -10.04
CA GLY A 132 -8.30 2.37 -9.32
C GLY A 132 -9.58 2.00 -10.05
N TYR A 133 -9.63 2.12 -11.37
CA TYR A 133 -10.82 1.75 -12.18
C TYR A 133 -11.12 0.25 -12.20
N LYS A 134 -10.23 -0.61 -11.70
CA LYS A 134 -10.45 -2.07 -11.53
C LYS A 134 -11.01 -2.44 -10.16
N ALA A 135 -11.05 -1.49 -9.23
CA ALA A 135 -11.40 -1.75 -7.84
C ALA A 135 -12.49 -0.81 -7.28
N VAL A 136 -12.59 0.41 -7.81
CA VAL A 136 -13.41 1.49 -7.26
C VAL A 136 -14.24 2.13 -8.36
N LYS A 137 -15.53 2.32 -8.11
CA LYS A 137 -16.47 3.04 -8.98
C LYS A 137 -15.96 4.47 -9.19
N HIS A 138 -15.88 4.90 -10.44
CA HIS A 138 -15.23 6.16 -10.87
C HIS A 138 -13.75 6.30 -10.47
N GLY A 139 -13.09 5.21 -10.05
CA GLY A 139 -11.67 5.20 -9.76
C GLY A 139 -10.84 5.52 -11.01
N ARG A 140 -9.70 6.17 -10.82
CA ARG A 140 -8.80 6.59 -11.90
C ARG A 140 -7.58 5.67 -11.99
N ASN A 141 -6.66 6.03 -12.88
CA ASN A 141 -5.43 5.31 -13.17
C ASN A 141 -4.26 5.65 -12.22
N ASN A 142 -4.40 6.70 -11.41
CA ASN A 142 -3.35 7.19 -10.53
C ASN A 142 -3.37 6.43 -9.18
N HIS A 143 -2.23 5.87 -8.76
CA HIS A 143 -2.13 5.09 -7.51
C HIS A 143 -2.35 5.93 -6.25
N ASN A 144 -1.85 7.17 -6.22
CA ASN A 144 -2.05 8.07 -5.09
C ASN A 144 -3.53 8.49 -4.95
N ASP A 145 -4.22 8.73 -6.08
CA ASP A 145 -5.67 8.96 -6.12
C ASP A 145 -6.44 7.74 -5.59
N PHE A 146 -6.01 6.54 -5.95
CA PHE A 146 -6.59 5.31 -5.42
C PHE A 146 -6.45 5.22 -3.89
N ILE A 147 -5.24 5.41 -3.34
CA ILE A 147 -4.99 5.40 -1.89
C ILE A 147 -5.90 6.42 -1.20
N TYR A 148 -5.94 7.64 -1.75
CA TYR A 148 -6.76 8.71 -1.20
C TYR A 148 -8.24 8.34 -1.19
N ARG A 149 -8.74 7.78 -2.29
CA ARG A 149 -10.16 7.48 -2.47
C ARG A 149 -10.64 6.35 -1.58
N ILE A 150 -9.85 5.30 -1.37
CA ILE A 150 -10.21 4.24 -0.42
C ILE A 150 -10.31 4.79 1.00
N GLY A 151 -9.30 5.56 1.43
CA GLY A 151 -9.33 6.19 2.74
C GLY A 151 -10.51 7.15 2.92
N GLN A 152 -10.87 7.89 1.87
CA GLN A 152 -12.06 8.74 1.89
C GLN A 152 -13.35 7.91 2.02
N ILE A 153 -13.56 6.89 1.18
CA ILE A 153 -14.77 6.05 1.22
C ILE A 153 -14.92 5.39 2.60
N THR A 154 -13.84 4.85 3.17
CA THR A 154 -13.88 4.27 4.51
C THR A 154 -14.26 5.30 5.57
N ASN A 155 -13.70 6.52 5.52
CA ASN A 155 -14.05 7.57 6.48
C ASN A 155 -15.50 8.07 6.30
N ASP A 156 -15.97 8.20 5.07
CA ASP A 156 -17.36 8.58 4.78
C ASP A 156 -18.32 7.49 5.30
N ASN A 157 -17.96 6.21 5.16
CA ASN A 157 -18.72 5.09 5.72
C ASN A 157 -18.67 5.05 7.26
N TYR A 158 -17.56 5.44 7.90
CA TYR A 158 -17.49 5.57 9.35
C TYR A 158 -18.47 6.61 9.89
N ASN A 159 -18.70 7.70 9.14
CA ASN A 159 -19.62 8.77 9.53
C ASN A 159 -21.10 8.42 9.34
N LYS A 160 -21.43 7.27 8.73
CA LYS A 160 -22.80 6.79 8.58
C LYS A 160 -23.16 5.87 9.75
N PRO A 161 -24.06 6.26 10.68
CA PRO A 161 -24.34 5.46 11.88
C PRO A 161 -24.76 4.02 11.59
N ALA A 162 -25.62 3.80 10.60
CA ALA A 162 -26.08 2.47 10.19
C ALA A 162 -24.93 1.58 9.69
N VAL A 163 -24.05 2.12 8.85
CA VAL A 163 -22.87 1.38 8.34
C VAL A 163 -21.90 1.08 9.46
N ARG A 164 -21.64 2.06 10.34
CA ARG A 164 -20.75 1.88 11.49
C ARG A 164 -21.26 0.81 12.46
N ALA A 165 -22.57 0.80 12.72
CA ALA A 165 -23.20 -0.21 13.57
C ALA A 165 -23.13 -1.61 12.93
N ALA A 166 -23.43 -1.73 11.63
CA ALA A 166 -23.42 -3.00 10.92
C ALA A 166 -22.02 -3.59 10.74
N ALA A 167 -21.03 -2.77 10.37
CA ALA A 167 -19.64 -3.23 10.20
C ALA A 167 -18.92 -3.50 11.52
N GLY A 168 -19.30 -2.77 12.59
CA GLY A 168 -18.65 -2.80 13.88
C GLY A 168 -17.30 -2.09 13.91
N ALA A 169 -16.88 -1.66 15.10
CA ALA A 169 -15.64 -0.89 15.27
C ALA A 169 -14.37 -1.68 14.87
N GLN A 170 -14.40 -3.00 14.99
CA GLN A 170 -13.25 -3.85 14.64
C GLN A 170 -12.94 -3.80 13.13
N ALA A 171 -13.94 -3.72 12.26
CA ALA A 171 -13.71 -3.63 10.82
C ALA A 171 -12.91 -2.38 10.45
N PHE A 172 -13.25 -1.22 11.05
CA PHE A 172 -12.53 0.02 10.84
C PHE A 172 -11.12 0.02 11.45
N ARG A 173 -10.92 -0.64 12.60
CA ARG A 173 -9.59 -0.85 13.17
C ARG A 173 -8.72 -1.72 12.26
N ASN A 174 -9.27 -2.82 11.73
CA ASN A 174 -8.55 -3.71 10.81
C ASN A 174 -8.03 -2.96 9.57
N VAL A 175 -8.83 -2.05 9.00
CA VAL A 175 -8.41 -1.20 7.87
C VAL A 175 -7.24 -0.29 8.25
N ASP A 176 -7.28 0.36 9.41
CA ASP A 176 -6.22 1.25 9.89
C ASP A 176 -4.93 0.49 10.24
N ASP A 177 -5.08 -0.66 10.89
CA ASP A 177 -3.95 -1.53 11.24
C ASP A 177 -3.25 -2.05 9.99
N THR A 178 -4.01 -2.38 8.94
CA THR A 178 -3.45 -2.80 7.66
C THR A 178 -2.77 -1.63 6.95
N LEU A 179 -3.33 -0.42 7.00
CA LEU A 179 -2.68 0.80 6.51
C LEU A 179 -1.33 1.07 7.20
N SER A 180 -1.26 0.87 8.52
CA SER A 180 -0.01 0.95 9.29
C SER A 180 1.01 -0.11 8.86
N LYS A 181 0.57 -1.34 8.63
CA LYS A 181 1.42 -2.42 8.09
C LYS A 181 1.94 -2.11 6.70
N ILE A 182 1.13 -1.55 5.80
CA ILE A 182 1.56 -1.10 4.46
C ILE A 182 2.68 -0.05 4.60
N THR A 183 2.48 0.93 5.48
CA THR A 183 3.48 1.98 5.70
C THR A 183 4.78 1.41 6.24
N THR A 184 4.71 0.49 7.21
CA THR A 184 5.87 -0.21 7.78
C THR A 184 6.61 -1.01 6.72
N ALA A 185 5.88 -1.82 5.94
CA ALA A 185 6.44 -2.63 4.86
C ALA A 185 7.19 -1.77 3.83
N ARG A 186 6.58 -0.65 3.40
CA ARG A 186 7.20 0.29 2.45
C ARG A 186 8.47 0.93 3.02
N VAL A 187 8.43 1.39 4.28
CA VAL A 187 9.59 2.00 4.94
C VAL A 187 10.74 1.00 5.13
N ALA A 188 10.42 -0.25 5.48
CA ALA A 188 11.41 -1.32 5.64
C ALA A 188 12.02 -1.73 4.28
N ASP A 189 11.19 -1.92 3.26
CA ASP A 189 11.61 -2.26 1.90
C ASP A 189 12.52 -1.18 1.28
N HIS A 190 12.29 0.09 1.64
CA HIS A 190 13.18 1.19 1.26
C HIS A 190 14.50 1.21 2.04
N GLY A 191 14.53 0.63 3.25
CA GLY A 191 15.65 0.71 4.18
C GLY A 191 16.96 0.17 3.62
N ARG A 192 16.93 -0.96 2.90
CA ARG A 192 18.11 -1.55 2.24
C ARG A 192 18.83 -0.61 1.27
N HIS A 193 18.11 0.36 0.68
CA HIS A 193 18.69 1.38 -0.18
C HIS A 193 19.00 2.65 0.59
N LEU A 194 18.14 3.02 1.54
CA LEU A 194 18.26 4.25 2.30
C LEU A 194 19.47 4.23 3.24
N ILE A 195 19.70 3.12 3.94
CA ILE A 195 20.80 2.97 4.91
C ILE A 195 22.17 3.18 4.23
N PRO A 196 22.53 2.45 3.16
CA PRO A 196 23.82 2.68 2.50
C PRO A 196 23.90 4.06 1.85
N ALA A 197 22.81 4.57 1.25
CA ALA A 197 22.81 5.91 0.67
C ALA A 197 23.06 7.00 1.73
N ALA A 198 22.44 6.88 2.91
CA ALA A 198 22.65 7.81 4.03
C ALA A 198 24.08 7.76 4.56
N ARG A 199 24.64 6.56 4.75
CA ARG A 199 26.02 6.37 5.20
C ARG A 199 27.02 7.01 4.23
N ASN A 200 26.81 6.84 2.93
CA ASN A 200 27.70 7.41 1.92
C ASN A 200 27.60 8.93 1.83
N ALA A 201 26.41 9.50 1.97
CA ALA A 201 26.17 10.93 1.77
C ALA A 201 26.37 11.78 3.03
N LEU A 202 26.43 11.17 4.22
CA LEU A 202 26.57 11.87 5.50
C LEU A 202 27.82 11.40 6.25
N PRO A 203 29.04 11.64 5.71
CA PRO A 203 30.28 11.21 6.34
C PRO A 203 30.44 11.84 7.73
N GLY A 204 30.84 11.05 8.73
CA GLY A 204 30.96 11.51 10.12
C GLY A 204 29.63 11.64 10.87
N VAL A 205 28.49 11.30 10.27
CA VAL A 205 27.21 11.13 10.98
C VAL A 205 26.98 9.65 11.24
N THR A 206 26.77 9.27 12.51
CA THR A 206 26.36 7.91 12.86
C THR A 206 24.91 7.67 12.42
N ILE A 207 24.74 6.84 11.39
CA ILE A 207 23.40 6.42 10.93
C ILE A 207 22.90 5.28 11.81
N TRP A 208 21.91 5.59 12.65
CA TRP A 208 21.24 4.60 13.49
C TRP A 208 20.20 3.84 12.67
N GLU A 209 20.06 2.55 12.95
CA GLU A 209 19.10 1.67 12.29
C GLU A 209 17.90 1.42 13.21
N LYS A 210 16.69 1.54 12.67
CA LYS A 210 15.47 1.04 13.31
C LYS A 210 15.19 -0.37 12.80
N ASN A 211 15.12 -1.34 13.71
CA ASN A 211 14.73 -2.72 13.40
C ASN A 211 13.21 -2.90 13.57
N PHE A 212 12.54 -3.41 12.54
CA PHE A 212 11.12 -3.77 12.56
C PHE A 212 10.87 -5.26 12.83
N GLY A 213 11.94 -6.05 12.99
CA GLY A 213 11.90 -7.48 13.24
C GLY A 213 12.06 -8.32 11.97
N PRO A 214 11.74 -9.62 12.04
CA PRO A 214 11.82 -10.52 10.90
C PRO A 214 10.93 -10.08 9.74
N SER A 215 11.41 -10.23 8.51
CA SER A 215 10.57 -10.03 7.32
C SER A 215 9.46 -11.10 7.28
N PRO A 216 8.17 -10.72 7.16
CA PRO A 216 7.03 -11.63 7.23
C PRO A 216 6.89 -12.56 6.02
N TYR A 217 7.71 -12.34 5.00
CA TYR A 217 7.74 -13.14 3.78
C TYR A 217 9.10 -13.75 3.49
N TYR A 218 10.09 -13.63 4.37
CA TYR A 218 11.39 -14.27 4.10
C TYR A 218 11.22 -15.79 3.99
N ARG A 219 11.74 -16.38 2.90
CA ARG A 219 11.79 -17.83 2.68
C ARG A 219 13.23 -18.23 2.40
N ASP A 220 13.74 -19.16 3.20
CA ASP A 220 15.10 -19.66 2.99
C ASP A 220 15.20 -20.39 1.64
N GLY A 221 16.31 -20.21 0.93
CA GLY A 221 16.54 -20.78 -0.39
C GLY A 221 15.74 -20.15 -1.55
N TYR A 222 14.90 -19.13 -1.32
CA TYR A 222 14.31 -18.38 -2.44
C TYR A 222 15.38 -17.52 -3.11
N VAL A 223 15.58 -17.75 -4.41
CA VAL A 223 16.46 -16.94 -5.25
C VAL A 223 15.58 -15.99 -6.07
N PRO A 224 15.69 -14.66 -5.89
CA PRO A 224 14.94 -13.72 -6.71
C PRO A 224 15.45 -13.78 -8.15
N PRO A 225 14.61 -13.46 -9.16
CA PRO A 225 15.07 -13.37 -10.54
C PRO A 225 16.16 -12.31 -10.73
N ALA A 226 16.91 -12.44 -11.82
CA ALA A 226 17.97 -11.49 -12.17
C ALA A 226 17.45 -10.05 -12.20
N GLY A 227 18.21 -9.12 -11.60
CA GLY A 227 17.84 -7.70 -11.50
C GLY A 227 16.85 -7.37 -10.38
N VAL A 228 16.59 -8.32 -9.47
CA VAL A 228 15.74 -8.13 -8.29
C VAL A 228 16.58 -8.31 -7.03
N ASP A 229 16.47 -7.35 -6.11
CA ASP A 229 17.18 -7.44 -4.84
C ASP A 229 16.71 -8.63 -4.00
N PRO A 230 17.64 -9.35 -3.34
CA PRO A 230 17.28 -10.45 -2.45
C PRO A 230 16.43 -9.98 -1.28
N ASP A 231 15.60 -10.91 -0.78
CA ASP A 231 14.83 -10.67 0.43
C ASP A 231 15.77 -10.60 1.64
N GLU A 232 15.54 -9.62 2.51
CA GLU A 232 16.27 -9.52 3.77
C GLU A 232 15.57 -10.32 4.87
N ARG A 233 16.35 -11.05 5.68
CA ARG A 233 15.82 -11.77 6.86
C ARG A 233 15.19 -10.84 7.89
N GLN A 234 15.68 -9.61 7.96
CA GLN A 234 15.27 -8.61 8.95
C GLN A 234 14.86 -7.35 8.21
N TRP A 235 13.75 -6.77 8.62
CA TRP A 235 13.31 -5.47 8.14
C TRP A 235 13.93 -4.36 8.94
N LYS A 236 14.63 -3.46 8.26
CA LYS A 236 15.30 -2.32 8.89
C LYS A 236 15.11 -1.07 8.07
N THR A 237 15.32 0.08 8.71
CA THR A 237 15.41 1.38 8.04
C THR A 237 16.31 2.31 8.83
N VAL A 238 16.49 3.54 8.36
CA VAL A 238 17.20 4.57 9.15
C VAL A 238 16.31 5.10 10.26
N ASP A 239 16.81 5.09 11.49
CA ASP A 239 16.23 5.83 12.61
C ASP A 239 16.69 7.30 12.53
N TRP A 240 15.91 8.15 11.88
CA TRP A 240 16.24 9.56 11.77
C TRP A 240 16.24 10.30 13.10
N GLU A 241 15.40 9.89 14.05
CA GLU A 241 15.34 10.53 15.36
C GLU A 241 16.60 10.19 16.16
N GLY A 242 16.97 8.92 16.24
CA GLY A 242 18.23 8.48 16.85
C GLY A 242 19.46 9.07 16.15
N THR A 243 19.43 9.14 14.82
CA THR A 243 20.51 9.76 14.01
C THR A 243 20.68 11.24 14.32
N ILE A 244 19.59 12.00 14.39
CA ILE A 244 19.64 13.44 14.64
C ILE A 244 20.01 13.76 16.09
N ASN A 245 19.51 12.99 17.05
CA ASN A 245 19.70 13.25 18.48
C ASN A 245 21.00 12.67 19.04
N SER A 246 21.89 12.16 18.18
CA SER A 246 23.22 11.67 18.55
C SER A 246 24.09 12.78 19.20
N PRO A 247 24.86 12.49 20.27
CA PRO A 247 25.21 13.48 21.31
C PRO A 247 26.20 14.59 20.92
N ASN A 248 26.96 14.45 19.84
CA ASN A 248 28.12 15.33 19.63
C ASN A 248 27.76 16.67 18.96
N ASN A 249 26.69 16.74 18.16
CA ASN A 249 26.15 17.99 17.59
C ASN A 249 24.77 17.80 16.92
N PRO A 250 23.66 17.78 17.70
CA PRO A 250 22.33 17.51 17.14
C PRO A 250 21.85 18.55 16.13
N SER A 251 22.24 19.83 16.29
CA SER A 251 21.80 20.92 15.41
C SER A 251 22.43 20.84 14.02
N ASP A 252 23.75 20.63 13.97
CA ASP A 252 24.46 20.42 12.70
C ASP A 252 23.96 19.14 12.01
N THR A 253 23.86 18.04 12.77
CA THR A 253 23.37 16.75 12.25
C THR A 253 21.97 16.89 11.64
N ARG A 254 21.06 17.58 12.32
CA ARG A 254 19.71 17.87 11.81
C ARG A 254 19.75 18.63 10.48
N THR A 255 20.60 19.64 10.38
CA THR A 255 20.74 20.47 9.19
C THR A 255 21.25 19.65 8.01
N ARG A 256 22.32 18.88 8.24
CA ARG A 256 22.92 18.00 7.22
C ARG A 256 21.95 16.93 6.75
N VAL A 257 21.29 16.23 7.67
CA VAL A 257 20.27 15.22 7.36
C VAL A 257 19.12 15.84 6.57
N ARG A 258 18.57 16.98 6.99
CA ARG A 258 17.47 17.64 6.30
C ARG A 258 17.85 18.07 4.88
N ASN A 259 19.04 18.65 4.70
CA ASN A 259 19.52 19.06 3.38
C ASN A 259 19.68 17.86 2.46
N TRP A 260 20.30 16.79 2.95
CA TRP A 260 20.45 15.56 2.18
C TRP A 260 19.11 14.93 1.84
N LEU A 261 18.17 14.80 2.78
CA LEU A 261 16.83 14.26 2.52
C LEU A 261 16.08 15.09 1.46
N ASN A 262 16.23 16.42 1.49
CA ASN A 262 15.67 17.27 0.45
C ASN A 262 16.28 16.94 -0.91
N THR A 263 17.60 16.80 -1.03
CA THR A 263 18.24 16.42 -2.31
C THR A 263 17.89 15.00 -2.73
N TYR A 264 17.82 14.05 -1.80
CA TYR A 264 17.60 12.64 -2.10
C TYR A 264 16.17 12.39 -2.60
N TYR A 265 15.18 13.06 -2.00
CA TYR A 265 13.77 12.88 -2.32
C TYR A 265 13.14 14.00 -3.18
N ARG A 266 13.79 15.15 -3.34
CA ARG A 266 13.19 16.35 -3.96
C ARG A 266 14.18 17.13 -4.83
N GLY A 267 13.64 17.90 -5.77
CA GLY A 267 14.43 18.72 -6.70
C GLY A 267 14.92 17.94 -7.93
N ASP A 268 15.71 18.63 -8.75
CA ASP A 268 16.14 18.12 -10.06
C ASP A 268 17.21 17.02 -9.95
N ALA A 269 17.98 17.02 -8.86
CA ALA A 269 18.97 15.99 -8.54
C ALA A 269 18.40 14.82 -7.72
N ALA A 270 17.07 14.74 -7.55
CA ALA A 270 16.44 13.68 -6.76
C ALA A 270 16.68 12.30 -7.37
N ASN A 271 16.85 11.31 -6.51
CA ASN A 271 16.75 9.93 -6.95
C ASN A 271 15.28 9.66 -7.32
N ASN A 272 15.00 9.43 -8.61
CA ASN A 272 13.64 9.27 -9.11
C ASN A 272 12.86 8.17 -8.36
N ASN A 273 13.49 7.02 -8.11
CA ASN A 273 12.85 5.91 -7.39
C ASN A 273 12.54 6.27 -5.94
N ALA A 274 13.47 6.94 -5.25
CA ALA A 274 13.26 7.39 -3.87
C ALA A 274 12.16 8.45 -3.79
N ARG A 275 12.14 9.43 -4.72
CA ARG A 275 11.10 10.46 -4.81
C ARG A 275 9.73 9.84 -5.00
N ASP A 276 9.60 8.88 -5.92
CA ASP A 276 8.32 8.24 -6.22
C ASP A 276 7.82 7.40 -5.04
N HIS A 277 8.74 6.65 -4.40
CA HIS A 277 8.46 5.93 -3.17
C HIS A 277 7.98 6.87 -2.05
N TRP A 278 8.65 8.01 -1.87
CA TRP A 278 8.28 9.02 -0.88
C TRP A 278 6.91 9.64 -1.14
N GLN A 279 6.55 9.91 -2.40
CA GLN A 279 5.22 10.41 -2.74
C GLN A 279 4.12 9.44 -2.35
N VAL A 280 4.32 8.13 -2.57
CA VAL A 280 3.37 7.10 -2.16
C VAL A 280 3.26 6.99 -0.64
N LEU A 281 4.40 6.99 0.07
CA LEU A 281 4.39 7.02 1.54
C LEU A 281 3.62 8.22 2.11
N ARG A 282 3.75 9.40 1.48
CA ARG A 282 2.98 10.57 1.87
C ARG A 282 1.48 10.40 1.68
N SER A 283 1.05 9.75 0.61
CA SER A 283 -0.37 9.45 0.39
C SER A 283 -0.94 8.62 1.54
N TYR A 284 -0.23 7.59 1.98
CA TYR A 284 -0.63 6.78 3.14
C TYR A 284 -0.64 7.57 4.44
N LYS A 285 0.41 8.37 4.71
CA LYS A 285 0.44 9.24 5.88
C LYS A 285 -0.73 10.23 5.91
N ASN A 286 -0.99 10.91 4.79
CA ASN A 286 -2.07 11.89 4.70
C ASN A 286 -3.43 11.26 5.02
N ILE A 287 -3.66 10.03 4.55
CA ILE A 287 -4.88 9.28 4.84
C ILE A 287 -4.93 8.85 6.30
N SER A 288 -3.84 8.33 6.87
CA SER A 288 -3.77 8.02 8.30
C SER A 288 -4.09 9.24 9.17
N ASP A 289 -3.48 10.40 8.87
CA ASP A 289 -3.72 11.64 9.61
C ASP A 289 -5.19 12.10 9.49
N ARG A 290 -5.79 11.95 8.30
CA ARG A 290 -7.20 12.28 8.09
C ARG A 290 -8.12 11.34 8.86
N THR A 291 -7.87 10.04 8.81
CA THR A 291 -8.63 9.04 9.56
C THR A 291 -8.59 9.33 11.06
N ASN A 292 -7.41 9.64 11.60
CA ASN A 292 -7.26 10.04 13.00
C ASN A 292 -8.09 11.28 13.34
N ARG A 293 -8.17 12.27 12.44
CA ARG A 293 -9.03 13.45 12.64
C ARG A 293 -10.52 13.12 12.57
N CYS A 294 -10.93 12.22 11.68
CA CYS A 294 -12.33 11.80 11.53
C CYS A 294 -12.83 11.02 12.75
N ARG A 295 -11.97 10.22 13.40
CA ARG A 295 -12.36 9.30 14.48
C ARG A 295 -12.15 9.85 15.89
N ARG A 296 -11.48 11.01 16.04
CA ARG A 296 -11.28 11.71 17.32
C ARG A 296 -12.49 12.57 17.76
N ARG A 297 -13.67 12.34 17.20
CA ARG A 297 -14.91 13.04 17.54
C ARG A 297 -15.91 12.08 18.16
#